data_AF-A0A4S3LUS8-F1
#
_entry.id   AF-A0A4S3LUS8-F1
#
_cell.length_a   1.000
_cell.length_b   1.000
_cell.length_c   1.000
_cell.angle_alpha   90.00
_cell.angle_beta   90.00
_cell.angle_gamma   90.00
#
_symmetry.space_group_name_H-M   'P 1'
#
loop_
_entity.id
_entity.type
_entity.pdbx_description
1 polymer ?
#
loop_
_entity_poly.entity_id
_entity_poly.type
_entity_poly.pdbx_seq_one_letter_code
_entity_poly.pdbx_strand_id
1 'polypeptide(L)'
;LALRSEEVTGELPPDLEFEEFNEIREQLAALIEQALQVYQQQKTPLNLGMVMREYLIQYPRARHFDVARIVVDQAVRLGVAEADFSGLHAEWQAINDYGAKVQAHVIDKY
;
A
#
# COMPACT_ATOMS: atom_id res chain seq x y z
N LEU A 1 -8.63 -45.20 48.00
CA LEU A 1 -9.98 -44.61 47.77
C LEU A 1 -10.03 -43.33 48.59
N ALA A 2 -10.09 -42.12 48.05
CA ALA A 2 -10.48 -41.67 46.72
C ALA A 2 -9.71 -40.39 46.36
N LEU A 3 -9.34 -40.27 45.10
CA LEU A 3 -8.73 -39.10 44.47
C LEU A 3 -9.72 -37.93 44.57
N ARG A 4 -9.31 -36.83 45.19
CA ARG A 4 -10.06 -35.57 45.17
C ARG A 4 -9.74 -34.84 43.87
N SER A 5 -10.81 -34.51 43.19
CA SER A 5 -10.93 -33.84 41.91
C SER A 5 -10.31 -32.45 41.94
N GLU A 6 -9.31 -32.21 41.10
CA GLU A 6 -8.94 -30.90 40.59
C GLU A 6 -8.54 -31.10 39.13
N GLU A 7 -9.54 -31.10 38.24
CA GLU A 7 -9.32 -30.87 36.83
C GLU A 7 -8.81 -29.44 36.69
N VAL A 8 -7.49 -29.27 36.67
CA VAL A 8 -6.86 -28.01 36.24
C VAL A 8 -7.00 -27.97 34.73
N THR A 9 -8.17 -27.55 34.26
CA THR A 9 -8.32 -27.10 32.88
C THR A 9 -7.53 -25.80 32.80
N GLY A 10 -6.27 -25.88 32.33
CA GLY A 10 -5.53 -24.68 31.96
C GLY A 10 -6.36 -23.95 30.92
N GLU A 11 -6.88 -22.77 31.26
CA GLU A 11 -7.62 -21.95 30.30
C GLU A 11 -6.72 -21.72 29.09
N LEU A 12 -7.25 -21.99 27.90
CA LEU A 12 -6.56 -21.64 26.66
C LEU A 12 -6.39 -20.11 26.71
N PRO A 13 -5.16 -19.56 26.56
CA PRO A 13 -4.99 -18.13 26.43
C PRO A 13 -5.94 -17.61 25.33
N PRO A 14 -6.57 -16.44 25.50
CA PRO A 14 -7.42 -15.88 24.44
C PRO A 14 -6.63 -15.83 23.14
N ASP A 15 -7.30 -16.20 22.05
CA ASP A 15 -6.72 -16.29 20.72
C ASP A 15 -5.89 -15.05 20.41
N LEU A 16 -4.67 -15.28 19.92
CA LEU A 16 -3.69 -14.26 19.58
C LEU A 16 -4.37 -13.13 18.76
N GLU A 17 -4.29 -11.90 19.25
CA GLU A 17 -4.84 -10.69 18.62
C GLU A 17 -4.24 -10.49 17.21
N PHE A 18 -4.92 -10.98 16.17
CA PHE A 18 -4.49 -10.89 14.77
C PHE A 18 -5.25 -9.80 13.96
N GLU A 19 -6.03 -8.94 14.62
CA GLU A 19 -6.89 -7.96 13.93
C GLU A 19 -6.26 -6.56 13.78
N GLU A 20 -5.45 -6.10 14.76
CA GLU A 20 -4.99 -4.71 14.84
C GLU A 20 -4.10 -4.27 13.65
N PHE A 21 -3.35 -5.21 13.06
CA PHE A 21 -2.41 -4.89 11.97
C PHE A 21 -3.10 -4.71 10.60
N ASN A 22 -4.31 -5.25 10.41
CA ASN A 22 -5.08 -5.06 9.18
C ASN A 22 -5.73 -3.67 9.12
N GLU A 23 -6.32 -3.22 10.24
CA GLU A 23 -7.05 -1.95 10.29
C GLU A 23 -6.14 -0.75 9.95
N ILE A 24 -4.90 -0.76 10.45
CA ILE A 24 -3.92 0.31 10.15
C ILE A 24 -3.61 0.38 8.65
N ARG A 25 -3.53 -0.76 7.96
CA ARG A 25 -3.30 -0.81 6.51
C ARG A 25 -4.51 -0.30 5.73
N GLU A 26 -5.71 -0.65 6.15
CA GLU A 26 -6.94 -0.20 5.51
C GLU A 26 -7.13 1.32 5.67
N GLN A 27 -6.86 1.85 6.86
CA GLN A 27 -6.86 3.30 7.11
C GLN A 27 -5.81 4.01 6.23
N LEU A 28 -4.60 3.46 6.14
CA LEU A 28 -3.56 4.00 5.26
C LEU A 28 -3.98 3.96 3.78
N ALA A 29 -4.62 2.88 3.34
CA ALA A 29 -5.12 2.75 1.98
C ALA A 29 -6.21 3.78 1.67
N ALA A 30 -7.15 4.00 2.60
CA ALA A 30 -8.19 5.02 2.46
C ALA A 30 -7.61 6.44 2.40
N LEU A 31 -6.60 6.75 3.22
CA LEU A 31 -5.91 8.03 3.19
C LEU A 31 -5.20 8.27 1.85
N ILE A 32 -4.47 7.27 1.37
CA ILE A 32 -3.78 7.36 0.07
C ILE A 32 -4.81 7.49 -1.05
N GLU A 33 -5.89 6.70 -1.04
CA GLU A 33 -6.95 6.79 -2.03
C GLU A 33 -7.51 8.21 -2.12
N GLN A 34 -7.90 8.81 -0.98
CA GLN A 34 -8.41 10.18 -0.94
C GLN A 34 -7.41 11.20 -1.48
N ALA A 35 -6.12 11.05 -1.14
CA ALA A 35 -5.08 11.93 -1.64
C ALA A 35 -4.87 11.79 -3.16
N LEU A 36 -4.94 10.57 -3.70
CA LEU A 36 -4.79 10.34 -5.14
C LEU A 36 -6.03 10.76 -5.96
N GLN A 37 -7.24 10.70 -5.38
CA GLN A 37 -8.48 11.13 -6.05
C GLN A 37 -8.42 12.59 -6.55
N VAL A 38 -7.64 13.45 -5.91
CA VAL A 38 -7.42 14.84 -6.34
C VAL A 38 -6.94 14.91 -7.80
N TYR A 39 -6.11 13.96 -8.23
CA TYR A 39 -5.58 13.93 -9.59
C TYR A 39 -6.67 13.71 -10.64
N GLN A 40 -7.60 12.78 -10.36
CA GLN A 40 -8.77 12.53 -11.21
C GLN A 40 -9.72 13.73 -11.22
N GLN A 41 -9.99 14.33 -10.05
CA GLN A 41 -10.91 15.47 -9.91
C GLN A 41 -10.42 16.71 -10.66
N GLN A 42 -9.11 16.97 -10.61
CA GLN A 42 -8.48 18.12 -11.27
C GLN A 42 -8.04 17.80 -12.72
N LYS A 43 -8.22 16.56 -13.18
CA LYS A 43 -7.73 16.06 -14.47
C LYS A 43 -6.22 16.32 -14.67
N THR A 44 -5.45 16.26 -13.59
CA THR A 44 -3.99 16.42 -13.60
C THR A 44 -3.34 15.05 -13.75
N PRO A 45 -2.29 14.87 -14.58
CA PRO A 45 -1.63 13.59 -14.73
C PRO A 45 -0.99 13.09 -13.43
N LEU A 46 -1.11 11.80 -13.13
CA LEU A 46 -0.53 11.16 -11.95
C LEU A 46 0.79 10.46 -12.34
N ASN A 47 1.91 11.03 -11.91
CA ASN A 47 3.23 10.40 -12.04
C ASN A 47 3.53 9.52 -10.82
N LEU A 48 3.45 8.20 -10.99
CA LEU A 48 3.65 7.25 -9.90
C LEU A 48 5.04 7.30 -9.28
N GLY A 49 6.09 7.56 -10.07
CA GLY A 49 7.47 7.66 -9.56
C GLY A 49 7.67 8.84 -8.61
N MET A 50 7.08 9.99 -8.95
CA MET A 50 7.12 11.19 -8.11
C MET A 50 6.31 10.98 -6.82
N VAL A 51 5.05 10.57 -6.96
CA VAL A 51 4.13 10.34 -5.84
C VAL A 51 4.68 9.28 -4.89
N MET A 52 5.20 8.17 -5.41
CA MET A 52 5.77 7.12 -4.57
C MET A 52 6.99 7.62 -3.80
N ARG A 53 7.87 8.41 -4.41
CA ARG A 53 9.01 9.00 -3.70
C ARG A 53 8.55 9.90 -2.55
N GLU A 54 7.54 10.74 -2.78
CA GLU A 54 6.98 11.63 -1.75
C GLU A 54 6.38 10.85 -0.57
N TYR A 55 5.65 9.76 -0.85
CA TYR A 55 5.13 8.90 0.20
C TYR A 55 6.25 8.18 0.95
N LEU A 56 7.21 7.56 0.25
CA LEU A 56 8.27 6.79 0.90
C LEU A 56 9.14 7.61 1.85
N ILE A 57 9.34 8.91 1.61
CA ILE A 57 10.08 9.81 2.51
C ILE A 57 9.35 10.02 3.85
N GLN A 58 8.02 9.91 3.85
CA GLN A 58 7.19 10.13 5.05
C GLN A 58 7.11 8.91 5.97
N TYR A 59 7.53 7.73 5.50
CA TYR A 59 7.43 6.49 6.26
C TYR A 59 8.80 5.85 6.53
N PRO A 60 8.96 5.15 7.67
CA PRO A 60 10.16 4.35 7.93
C PRO A 60 10.39 3.30 6.85
N ARG A 61 11.66 3.00 6.57
CA ARG A 61 12.06 2.01 5.55
C ARG A 61 11.39 0.65 5.69
N ALA A 62 11.12 0.20 6.93
CA ALA A 62 10.42 -1.05 7.20
C ALA A 62 9.02 -1.12 6.57
N ARG A 63 8.38 0.02 6.30
CA ARG A 63 7.04 0.13 5.70
C ARG A 63 7.06 0.49 4.21
N HIS A 64 8.24 0.69 3.61
CA HIS A 64 8.34 1.14 2.22
C HIS A 64 7.64 0.20 1.24
N PHE A 65 7.75 -1.11 1.46
CA PHE A 65 7.10 -2.09 0.60
C PHE A 65 5.57 -2.00 0.65
N ASP A 66 5.00 -1.96 1.86
CA ASP A 66 3.54 -1.87 2.05
C ASP A 66 3.00 -0.56 1.48
N VAL A 67 3.66 0.55 1.77
CA VAL A 67 3.28 1.87 1.25
C VAL A 67 3.35 1.89 -0.28
N ALA A 68 4.44 1.42 -0.88
CA ALA A 68 4.58 1.39 -2.34
C ALA A 68 3.48 0.54 -3.01
N ARG A 69 3.17 -0.63 -2.44
CA ARG A 69 2.11 -1.50 -2.95
C ARG A 69 0.73 -0.81 -2.85
N ILE A 70 0.42 -0.20 -1.73
CA ILE A 70 -0.87 0.50 -1.53
C ILE A 70 -0.98 1.67 -2.54
N VAL A 71 0.06 2.48 -2.69
CA VAL A 71 0.07 3.59 -3.66
C VAL A 71 -0.18 3.09 -5.08
N VAL A 72 0.45 1.98 -5.49
CA VAL A 72 0.21 1.37 -6.81
C VAL A 72 -1.23 0.87 -6.93
N ASP A 73 -1.69 0.07 -5.96
CA ASP A 73 -3.03 -0.52 -5.95
C ASP A 73 -4.14 0.54 -6.01
N GLN A 74 -3.92 1.71 -5.41
CA GLN A 74 -4.85 2.85 -5.48
C GLN A 74 -4.70 3.65 -6.78
N ALA A 75 -3.47 3.89 -7.24
CA ALA A 75 -3.22 4.64 -8.48
C ALA A 75 -3.88 3.98 -9.71
N VAL A 76 -3.74 2.67 -9.86
CA VAL A 76 -4.28 1.93 -11.02
C VAL A 76 -5.81 1.87 -11.05
N ARG A 77 -6.48 2.15 -9.92
CA ARG A 77 -7.95 2.21 -9.86
C ARG A 77 -8.49 3.54 -10.38
N LEU A 78 -7.68 4.59 -10.43
CA LEU A 78 -8.12 5.92 -10.84
C LEU A 78 -8.20 6.08 -12.36
N GLY A 79 -7.37 5.36 -13.10
CA GLY A 79 -7.25 5.54 -14.55
C GLY A 79 -6.15 4.70 -15.16
N VAL A 80 -5.86 4.97 -16.44
CA VAL A 80 -4.82 4.32 -17.23
C VAL A 80 -3.89 5.36 -17.87
N ALA A 81 -2.70 4.93 -18.29
CA ALA A 81 -1.82 5.78 -19.07
C ALA A 81 -2.11 5.61 -20.56
N GLU A 82 -2.29 6.69 -21.31
CA GLU A 82 -2.43 6.63 -22.77
C GLU A 82 -1.20 5.99 -23.44
N ALA A 83 -0.01 6.21 -22.84
CA ALA A 83 1.24 5.61 -23.29
C ALA A 83 1.27 4.07 -23.19
N ASP A 84 0.43 3.44 -22.35
CA ASP A 84 0.34 1.97 -22.28
C ASP A 84 -0.12 1.37 -23.62
N PHE A 85 -0.90 2.12 -24.41
CA PHE A 85 -1.39 1.69 -25.73
C PHE A 85 -0.36 1.86 -26.85
N SER A 86 0.77 2.52 -26.59
CA SER A 86 1.83 2.75 -27.58
C SER A 86 2.71 1.50 -27.84
N GLY A 87 2.63 0.50 -26.97
CA GLY A 87 3.51 -0.67 -26.99
C GLY A 87 4.95 -0.39 -26.53
N LEU A 88 5.26 0.85 -26.13
CA LEU A 88 6.55 1.21 -25.54
C LEU A 88 6.56 0.88 -24.05
N HIS A 89 7.63 0.25 -23.60
CA HIS A 89 7.84 0.02 -22.17
C HIS A 89 8.15 1.33 -21.45
N ALA A 90 7.57 1.51 -20.25
CA ALA A 90 7.97 2.60 -19.37
C ALA A 90 9.40 2.40 -18.89
N GLU A 91 10.10 3.49 -18.57
CA GLU A 91 11.43 3.41 -17.98
C GLU A 91 11.38 3.17 -16.47
N TRP A 92 12.41 2.51 -15.96
CA TRP A 92 12.59 2.33 -14.51
C TRP A 92 13.01 3.65 -13.86
N GLN A 93 12.17 4.17 -12.97
CA GLN A 93 12.41 5.39 -12.22
C GLN A 93 12.80 5.04 -10.78
N ALA A 94 13.91 5.59 -10.27
CA ALA A 94 14.29 5.40 -8.87
C ALA A 94 13.28 6.08 -7.93
N ILE A 95 12.86 5.40 -6.87
CA ILE A 95 11.85 5.91 -5.91
C ILE A 95 12.44 6.15 -4.51
N ASN A 96 13.70 5.74 -4.28
CA ASN A 96 14.47 6.07 -3.09
C ASN A 96 15.98 5.90 -3.35
N ASP A 97 16.80 6.29 -2.37
CA ASP A 97 18.26 6.18 -2.42
C ASP A 97 18.78 4.77 -2.10
N TYR A 98 17.88 3.83 -1.79
CA TYR A 98 18.21 2.45 -1.41
C TYR A 98 18.14 1.48 -2.59
N GLY A 99 17.92 1.98 -3.80
CA GLY A 99 17.89 1.19 -5.02
C GLY A 99 16.50 0.69 -5.44
N ALA A 100 15.43 1.08 -4.74
CA ALA A 100 14.08 0.75 -5.19
C ALA A 100 13.72 1.57 -6.43
N LYS A 101 12.99 0.95 -7.36
CA LYS A 101 12.56 1.56 -8.62
C LYS A 101 11.12 1.17 -8.93
N VAL A 102 10.43 2.03 -9.66
CA VAL A 102 9.10 1.77 -10.22
C VAL A 102 9.14 1.89 -11.75
N GLN A 103 8.37 1.07 -12.44
CA GLN A 103 8.19 1.12 -13.88
C GLN A 103 6.71 1.36 -14.17
N ALA A 104 6.37 2.59 -14.53
CA ALA A 104 5.00 2.98 -14.84
C ALA A 104 4.99 4.20 -15.75
N HIS A 105 4.07 4.22 -16.70
CA HIS A 105 3.73 5.42 -17.44
C HIS A 105 2.90 6.37 -16.56
N VAL A 106 2.81 7.63 -16.99
CA VAL A 106 2.00 8.64 -16.29
C VAL A 106 0.52 8.36 -16.56
N ILE A 107 -0.28 8.21 -15.52
CA ILE A 107 -1.73 8.04 -15.66
C ILE A 107 -2.35 9.39 -16.04
N ASP A 108 -2.94 9.47 -17.22
CA ASP A 108 -3.47 10.70 -17.82
C ASP A 108 -4.88 10.52 -18.42
N LYS A 109 -5.43 9.31 -18.39
CA LYS A 109 -6.82 9.01 -18.73
C LYS A 109 -7.58 8.53 -17.49
N TYR A 110 -8.53 9.34 -17.03
CA TYR A 110 -9.44 9.07 -15.92
C TYR A 110 -10.89 8.99 -16.37
#